data_AF-A0A7W0A038-F1
#
_entry.id   AF-A0A7W0A038-F1
#
_cell.length_a   1.000
_cell.length_b   1.000
_cell.length_c   1.000
_cell.angle_alpha   90.00
_cell.angle_beta   90.00
_cell.angle_gamma   90.00
#
_symmetry.space_group_name_H-M   'P 1'
#
loop_
_entity.id
_entity.type
_entity.pdbx_description
1 polymer ?
#
loop_
_entity_poly.entity_id
_entity_poly.type
_entity_poly.pdbx_seq_one_letter_code
_entity_poly.pdbx_strand_id
1 'polypeptide(L)'
;HRFANDGTTAGGMNVLRDALMSTRLPIADLTAVDGSGLDRSDQATCNLLLAAVEAGGPTGPLATGFSVAGRNGTLAQRFAANPAAGRLRAKTGSLDNVTGLTGYLDQAGGGQPLSFALLANDIPNDGIGRALQEQVGAVLARYPQGPSPASLAP
;
A
#
# COMPACT_ATOMS: atom_id res chain seq x y z
N HIS A 1 10.42 -8.97 -23.72
CA HIS A 1 9.56 -7.98 -24.40
C HIS A 1 10.22 -6.61 -24.29
N ARG A 2 10.41 -5.90 -25.42
CA ARG A 2 10.75 -4.46 -25.41
C ARG A 2 9.45 -3.68 -25.31
N PHE A 3 9.36 -2.83 -24.31
CA PHE A 3 8.21 -1.97 -24.08
C PHE A 3 8.61 -0.55 -24.53
N ALA A 4 8.16 -0.14 -25.72
CA ALA A 4 8.49 1.12 -26.42
C ALA A 4 9.95 1.27 -26.96
N ASN A 5 10.10 2.12 -27.98
CA ASN A 5 11.36 2.32 -28.73
C ASN A 5 12.34 3.28 -28.05
N ASP A 6 11.89 4.09 -27.07
CA ASP A 6 12.73 5.04 -26.31
C ASP A 6 12.41 4.99 -24.81
N GLY A 7 13.44 4.88 -23.97
CA GLY A 7 13.32 4.83 -22.51
C GLY A 7 12.96 6.18 -21.89
N THR A 8 11.70 6.58 -22.00
CA THR A 8 11.16 7.84 -21.46
C THR A 8 10.07 7.59 -20.42
N THR A 9 9.87 8.52 -19.47
CA THR A 9 8.77 8.44 -18.50
C THR A 9 7.42 8.32 -19.21
N ALA A 10 7.16 9.16 -20.21
CA ALA A 10 5.92 9.11 -20.99
C ALA A 10 5.72 7.74 -21.68
N GLY A 11 6.77 7.19 -22.28
CA GLY A 11 6.73 5.84 -22.88
C GLY A 11 6.44 4.75 -21.85
N GLY A 12 7.08 4.81 -20.67
CA GLY A 12 6.83 3.89 -19.56
C GLY A 12 5.40 3.98 -19.01
N MET A 13 4.85 5.20 -18.88
CA MET A 13 3.48 5.41 -18.41
C MET A 13 2.43 4.92 -19.41
N ASN A 14 2.70 5.02 -20.72
CA ASN A 14 1.81 4.44 -21.73
C ASN A 14 1.78 2.91 -21.62
N VAL A 15 2.94 2.27 -21.47
CA VAL A 15 3.03 0.82 -21.26
C VAL A 15 2.30 0.40 -19.97
N LEU A 16 2.45 1.16 -18.89
CA LEU A 16 1.76 0.90 -17.63
C LEU A 16 0.24 0.99 -17.82
N ARG A 17 -0.26 2.03 -18.48
CA ARG A 17 -1.69 2.20 -18.75
C ARG A 17 -2.25 1.07 -19.60
N ASP A 18 -1.56 0.69 -20.68
CA ASP A 18 -1.96 -0.42 -21.54
C ASP A 18 -2.01 -1.75 -20.76
N ALA A 19 -1.00 -2.00 -19.93
CA ALA A 19 -0.96 -3.17 -19.08
C ALA A 19 -2.13 -3.17 -18.08
N LEU A 20 -2.42 -2.04 -17.44
CA LEU A 20 -3.53 -1.91 -16.50
C LEU A 20 -4.90 -2.05 -17.17
N MET A 21 -5.09 -1.52 -18.38
CA MET A 21 -6.33 -1.70 -19.16
C MET A 21 -6.60 -3.17 -19.51
N SER A 22 -5.56 -4.00 -19.60
CA SER A 22 -5.71 -5.44 -19.81
C SER A 22 -6.12 -6.22 -18.55
N THR A 23 -6.09 -5.57 -17.38
CA THR A 23 -6.52 -6.15 -16.10
C THR A 23 -7.99 -5.84 -15.81
N ARG A 24 -8.57 -6.54 -14.83
CA ARG A 24 -9.92 -6.23 -14.29
C ARG A 24 -9.87 -5.25 -13.12
N LEU A 25 -8.80 -4.47 -12.99
CA LEU A 25 -8.63 -3.52 -11.88
C LEU A 25 -9.51 -2.28 -12.09
N PRO A 26 -10.03 -1.66 -11.01
CA PRO A 26 -10.87 -0.47 -11.09
C PRO A 26 -10.02 0.79 -11.30
N ILE A 27 -9.52 0.97 -12.53
CA ILE A 27 -8.56 2.04 -12.88
C ILE A 27 -9.21 3.33 -13.38
N ALA A 28 -10.54 3.46 -13.28
CA ALA A 28 -11.26 4.61 -13.82
C ALA A 28 -10.77 5.95 -13.24
N ASP A 29 -10.44 5.97 -11.95
CA ASP A 29 -9.99 7.15 -11.21
C ASP A 29 -8.45 7.17 -11.01
N LEU A 30 -7.70 6.39 -11.80
CA LEU A 30 -6.24 6.39 -11.75
C LEU A 30 -5.68 7.53 -12.60
N THR A 31 -4.96 8.45 -11.96
CA THR A 31 -4.05 9.37 -12.65
C THR A 31 -2.63 8.95 -12.30
N ALA A 32 -1.88 8.46 -13.28
CA ALA A 32 -0.48 8.07 -13.11
C ALA A 32 0.38 8.92 -14.04
N VAL A 33 1.09 9.90 -13.49
CA VAL A 33 2.00 10.82 -14.18
C VAL A 33 3.43 10.28 -14.14
N ASP A 34 3.84 9.65 -13.04
CA ASP A 34 5.09 8.92 -12.94
C ASP A 34 4.92 7.56 -12.23
N GLY A 35 5.97 6.72 -12.27
CA GLY A 35 5.96 5.38 -11.67
C GLY A 35 6.45 5.33 -10.22
N SER A 36 6.96 6.44 -9.69
CA SER A 36 7.48 6.57 -8.33
C SER A 36 6.44 7.05 -7.33
N GLY A 37 5.41 7.77 -7.79
CA GLY A 37 4.44 8.44 -6.95
C GLY A 37 4.94 9.77 -6.40
N LEU A 38 5.91 10.44 -7.05
CA LEU A 38 6.47 11.73 -6.59
C LEU A 38 5.73 12.94 -7.17
N ASP A 39 5.09 12.77 -8.33
CA ASP A 39 4.22 13.81 -8.89
C ASP A 39 2.96 13.96 -8.03
N ARG A 40 2.69 15.19 -7.57
CA ARG A 40 1.51 15.49 -6.75
C ARG A 40 0.18 15.32 -7.51
N SER A 41 0.25 15.20 -8.83
CA SER A 41 -0.90 14.93 -9.68
C SER A 41 -1.24 13.44 -9.77
N ASP A 42 -0.38 12.56 -9.21
CA ASP A 42 -0.70 11.14 -9.09
C ASP A 42 -1.91 10.94 -8.18
N GLN A 43 -2.89 10.18 -8.65
CA GLN A 43 -4.12 9.87 -7.94
C GLN A 43 -4.42 8.39 -8.06
N ALA A 44 -4.69 7.74 -6.93
CA ALA A 44 -5.15 6.37 -6.87
C ALA A 44 -6.21 6.25 -5.77
N THR A 45 -7.15 5.33 -5.95
CA THR A 45 -8.16 5.03 -4.94
C THR A 45 -7.72 3.86 -4.06
N CYS A 46 -8.17 3.82 -2.81
CA CYS A 46 -7.95 2.65 -1.95
C CYS A 46 -8.50 1.37 -2.59
N ASN A 47 -9.62 1.45 -3.31
CA ASN A 47 -10.21 0.31 -4.02
C ASN A 47 -9.25 -0.26 -5.09
N LEU A 48 -8.60 0.62 -5.86
CA LEU A 48 -7.61 0.19 -6.83
C LEU A 48 -6.39 -0.45 -6.16
N LEU A 49 -5.86 0.17 -5.11
CA LEU A 49 -4.70 -0.34 -4.38
C LEU A 49 -4.98 -1.70 -3.75
N LEU A 50 -6.17 -1.85 -3.13
CA LEU A 50 -6.61 -3.11 -2.55
C LEU A 50 -6.78 -4.19 -3.62
N ALA A 51 -7.47 -3.88 -4.72
CA ALA A 51 -7.68 -4.82 -5.82
C ALA A 51 -6.34 -5.26 -6.46
N ALA A 52 -5.37 -4.35 -6.60
CA ALA A 52 -4.05 -4.66 -7.13
C ALA A 52 -3.27 -5.61 -6.21
N VAL A 53 -3.34 -5.37 -4.90
CA VAL A 53 -2.75 -6.27 -3.91
C VAL A 53 -3.39 -7.64 -3.99
N GLU A 54 -4.71 -7.72 -3.93
CA GLU A 54 -5.47 -8.98 -3.98
C GLU A 54 -5.24 -9.78 -5.26
N ALA A 55 -5.20 -9.11 -6.42
CA ALA A 55 -4.89 -9.74 -7.70
C ALA A 55 -3.48 -10.37 -7.72
N GLY A 56 -2.52 -9.78 -7.01
CA GLY A 56 -1.16 -10.31 -6.90
C GLY A 56 -1.05 -11.51 -5.94
N GLY A 57 -1.98 -11.66 -5.00
CA GLY A 57 -1.98 -12.70 -3.97
C GLY A 57 -0.88 -12.55 -2.90
N PRO A 58 -1.06 -13.17 -1.71
CA PRO A 58 -0.18 -12.97 -0.56
C PRO A 58 1.22 -13.58 -0.70
N THR A 59 1.43 -14.44 -1.70
CA THR A 59 2.72 -15.09 -2.03
C THR A 59 3.27 -14.69 -3.39
N GLY A 60 2.57 -13.80 -4.11
CA GLY A 60 2.99 -13.37 -5.43
C GLY A 60 4.13 -12.37 -5.42
N PRO A 61 4.66 -12.00 -6.60
CA PRO A 61 5.84 -11.15 -6.73
C PRO A 61 5.71 -9.80 -5.99
N LEU A 62 4.54 -9.16 -6.07
CA LEU A 62 4.27 -7.91 -5.36
C LEU A 62 4.44 -8.07 -3.85
N ALA A 63 3.86 -9.14 -3.27
CA ALA A 63 3.94 -9.42 -1.85
C ALA A 63 5.36 -9.77 -1.39
N THR A 64 6.16 -10.43 -2.24
CA THR A 64 7.57 -10.74 -1.94
C THR A 64 8.48 -9.51 -1.96
N GLY A 65 8.11 -8.47 -2.71
CA GLY A 65 8.84 -7.20 -2.77
C GLY A 65 8.51 -6.23 -1.63
N PHE A 66 7.49 -6.52 -0.82
CA PHE A 66 7.10 -5.65 0.27
C PHE A 66 8.11 -5.63 1.44
N SER A 67 8.16 -4.48 2.11
CA SER A 67 8.89 -4.37 3.37
C SER A 67 8.10 -5.08 4.48
N VAL A 68 8.80 -5.73 5.40
CA VAL A 68 8.25 -6.41 6.57
C VAL A 68 8.45 -5.54 7.81
N ALA A 69 7.35 -5.30 8.52
CA ALA A 69 7.33 -4.52 9.76
C ALA A 69 8.39 -4.98 10.76
N GLY A 70 9.25 -4.05 11.18
CA GLY A 70 10.33 -4.31 12.15
C GLY A 70 11.51 -5.12 11.60
N ARG A 71 11.62 -5.34 10.28
CA ARG A 71 12.68 -6.19 9.70
C ARG A 71 13.48 -5.55 8.58
N ASN A 72 12.85 -4.96 7.57
CA ASN A 72 13.58 -4.47 6.39
C ASN A 72 12.92 -3.27 5.71
N GLY A 73 13.68 -2.67 4.79
CA GLY A 73 13.26 -1.55 3.96
C GLY A 73 12.70 -0.40 4.76
N THR A 74 11.65 0.23 4.22
CA THR A 74 11.00 1.41 4.82
C THR A 74 10.28 1.12 6.14
N LEU A 75 10.14 -0.15 6.54
CA LEU A 75 9.49 -0.57 7.79
C LEU A 75 10.48 -1.12 8.82
N ALA A 76 11.79 -1.14 8.55
CA ALA A 76 12.79 -1.79 9.39
C ALA A 76 12.80 -1.28 10.84
N GLN A 77 12.68 0.04 11.02
CA GLN A 77 12.67 0.70 12.34
C GLN A 77 11.27 1.09 12.80
N ARG A 78 10.23 0.58 12.13
CA ARG A 78 8.83 0.91 12.40
C ARG A 78 8.13 -0.31 13.01
N PHE A 79 7.04 -0.09 13.73
CA PHE A 79 6.24 -1.17 14.34
C PHE A 79 6.98 -2.00 15.41
N ALA A 80 8.10 -1.56 15.98
CA ALA A 80 8.92 -2.40 16.88
C ALA A 80 8.17 -2.90 18.14
N ALA A 81 7.31 -2.07 18.73
CA ALA A 81 6.45 -2.43 19.86
C ALA A 81 4.99 -2.72 19.44
N ASN A 82 4.75 -2.91 18.14
CA ASN A 82 3.42 -3.06 17.58
C ASN A 82 3.09 -4.55 17.36
N PRO A 83 1.85 -5.01 17.64
CA PRO A 83 1.45 -6.40 17.41
C PRO A 83 1.49 -6.84 15.93
N ALA A 84 1.65 -5.91 14.99
CA ALA A 84 1.85 -6.16 13.58
C ALA A 84 3.32 -6.46 13.19
N ALA A 85 4.28 -6.31 14.13
CA ALA A 85 5.68 -6.59 13.89
C ALA A 85 5.91 -8.01 13.33
N GLY A 86 6.71 -8.13 12.28
CA GLY A 86 7.01 -9.40 11.61
C GLY A 86 5.84 -10.04 10.85
N ARG A 87 4.63 -9.48 10.92
CA ARG A 87 3.40 -10.00 10.30
C ARG A 87 2.85 -9.09 9.21
N LEU A 88 3.08 -7.78 9.32
CA LEU A 88 2.70 -6.81 8.30
C LEU A 88 3.76 -6.75 7.22
N ARG A 89 3.32 -6.92 5.96
CA ARG A 89 4.13 -6.84 4.75
C ARG A 89 3.48 -5.82 3.83
N ALA A 90 4.11 -4.67 3.63
CA ALA A 90 3.50 -3.58 2.87
C ALA A 90 4.50 -2.72 2.09
N LYS A 91 3.96 -1.99 1.12
CA LYS A 91 4.60 -0.83 0.53
C LYS A 91 4.17 0.43 1.28
N THR A 92 5.13 1.31 1.56
CA THR A 92 4.91 2.64 2.12
C THR A 92 4.82 3.70 1.03
N GLY A 93 4.09 4.77 1.29
CA GLY A 93 4.10 6.02 0.53
C GLY A 93 4.07 7.21 1.48
N SER A 94 4.88 8.24 1.22
CA SER A 94 4.87 9.49 1.97
C SER A 94 5.34 10.63 1.07
N LEU A 95 4.54 11.70 1.04
CA LEU A 95 4.87 13.02 0.50
C LEU A 95 4.39 14.05 1.53
N ASP A 96 4.70 15.33 1.31
CA ASP A 96 4.15 16.39 2.17
C ASP A 96 2.63 16.27 2.21
N ASN A 97 2.10 16.11 3.42
CA ASN A 97 0.68 15.96 3.74
C ASN A 97 0.00 14.70 3.21
N VAL A 98 0.74 13.71 2.69
CA VAL A 98 0.18 12.44 2.20
C VAL A 98 0.84 11.26 2.88
N THR A 99 0.05 10.29 3.33
CA THR A 99 0.56 9.06 3.89
C THR A 99 -0.16 7.85 3.28
N GLY A 100 0.61 6.80 2.98
CA GLY A 100 0.11 5.58 2.38
C GLY A 100 0.77 4.33 2.94
N LEU A 101 -0.03 3.28 3.13
CA LEU A 101 0.44 1.94 3.49
C LEU A 101 -0.52 0.91 2.91
N THR A 102 -0.03 0.06 2.00
CA THR A 102 -0.87 -0.95 1.33
C THR A 102 -0.14 -2.29 1.32
N GLY A 103 -0.83 -3.36 1.66
CA GLY A 103 -0.26 -4.70 1.63
C GLY A 103 -1.08 -5.74 2.39
N TYR A 104 -0.35 -6.62 3.08
CA TYR A 104 -0.89 -7.78 3.78
C TYR A 104 -0.55 -7.76 5.28
N LEU A 105 -1.42 -8.37 6.07
CA LEU A 105 -1.11 -8.76 7.44
C LEU A 105 -1.43 -10.24 7.67
N ASP A 106 -0.40 -11.01 8.02
CA ASP A 106 -0.56 -12.43 8.34
C ASP A 106 -1.26 -12.59 9.71
N GLN A 107 -2.31 -13.42 9.79
CA GLN A 107 -3.10 -13.61 11.01
C GLN A 107 -2.39 -14.47 12.06
N ALA A 108 -2.53 -14.12 13.34
CA ALA A 108 -2.02 -14.90 14.48
C ALA A 108 -2.86 -16.19 14.61
N GLY A 109 -2.43 -17.26 13.94
CA GLY A 109 -3.17 -18.52 13.85
C GLY A 109 -3.18 -19.15 12.46
N GLY A 110 -2.52 -18.54 11.47
CA GLY A 110 -2.41 -19.14 10.13
C GLY A 110 -3.67 -19.03 9.27
N GLY A 111 -4.60 -18.15 9.65
CA GLY A 111 -5.73 -17.77 8.81
C GLY A 111 -5.29 -17.04 7.54
N GLN A 112 -6.24 -16.81 6.63
CA GLN A 112 -5.98 -16.06 5.39
C GLN A 112 -5.43 -14.66 5.72
N PRO A 113 -4.32 -14.22 5.09
CA PRO A 113 -3.80 -12.88 5.29
C PRO A 113 -4.85 -11.81 4.98
N LEU A 114 -4.88 -10.76 5.79
CA LEU A 114 -5.74 -9.61 5.54
C LEU A 114 -5.08 -8.71 4.50
N SER A 115 -5.76 -8.43 3.40
CA SER A 115 -5.41 -7.37 2.46
C SER A 115 -5.88 -6.02 3.01
N PHE A 116 -5.10 -4.96 2.82
CA PHE A 116 -5.49 -3.61 3.23
C PHE A 116 -4.86 -2.53 2.35
N ALA A 117 -5.54 -1.39 2.29
CA ALA A 117 -5.05 -0.15 1.70
C ALA A 117 -5.38 1.02 2.63
N LEU A 118 -4.36 1.77 3.02
CA LEU A 118 -4.47 3.06 3.68
C LEU A 118 -3.89 4.11 2.74
N LEU A 119 -4.68 5.12 2.44
CA LEU A 119 -4.26 6.36 1.78
C LEU A 119 -4.96 7.50 2.49
N ALA A 120 -4.20 8.46 3.01
CA ALA A 120 -4.76 9.66 3.61
C ALA A 120 -3.99 10.89 3.12
N ASN A 121 -4.75 11.87 2.66
CA ASN A 121 -4.29 13.19 2.22
C ASN A 121 -4.52 14.21 3.34
N ASP A 122 -3.96 15.41 3.17
CA ASP A 122 -4.07 16.54 4.10
C ASP A 122 -3.65 16.19 5.55
N ILE A 123 -2.70 15.27 5.69
CA ILE A 123 -2.13 14.91 6.98
C ILE A 123 -1.20 16.05 7.46
N PRO A 124 -1.27 16.52 8.72
CA PRO A 124 -0.53 17.73 9.11
C PRO A 124 1.01 17.58 9.10
N ASN A 125 1.53 16.36 9.24
CA ASN A 125 2.95 16.05 9.08
C ASN A 125 3.19 14.53 9.02
N ASP A 126 4.38 14.15 8.56
CA ASP A 126 4.87 12.77 8.51
C ASP A 126 4.72 11.99 9.81
N GLY A 127 4.93 12.62 10.97
CA GLY A 127 4.85 11.97 12.27
C GLY A 127 3.45 11.43 12.54
N ILE A 128 2.43 12.25 12.28
CA ILE A 128 1.02 11.86 12.38
C ILE A 128 0.70 10.76 11.36
N GLY A 129 1.19 10.90 10.13
CA GLY A 129 0.99 9.87 9.09
C GLY A 129 1.56 8.51 9.50
N ARG A 130 2.78 8.50 10.07
CA ARG A 130 3.41 7.27 10.60
C ARG A 130 2.64 6.69 11.78
N ALA A 131 2.14 7.52 12.69
CA ALA A 131 1.32 7.08 13.81
C ALA A 131 0.00 6.44 13.33
N LEU A 132 -0.67 7.04 12.35
CA LEU A 132 -1.89 6.50 11.73
C LEU A 132 -1.63 5.12 11.09
N GLN A 133 -0.53 4.99 10.35
CA GLN A 133 -0.11 3.72 9.78
C GLN A 133 0.10 2.64 10.85
N GLU A 134 0.73 2.99 11.99
CA GLU A 134 0.94 2.05 13.10
C GLU A 134 -0.35 1.70 13.83
N GLN A 135 -1.28 2.65 13.99
CA GLN A 135 -2.60 2.41 14.55
C GLN A 135 -3.41 1.43 13.69
N VAL A 136 -3.42 1.61 12.36
CA VAL A 136 -4.08 0.68 11.43
C VAL A 136 -3.47 -0.72 11.56
N GLY A 137 -2.14 -0.84 11.56
CA GLY A 137 -1.48 -2.13 11.76
C GLY A 137 -1.86 -2.80 13.10
N ALA A 138 -1.95 -2.02 14.18
CA ALA A 138 -2.36 -2.54 15.48
C ALA A 138 -3.81 -3.04 15.49
N VAL A 139 -4.71 -2.37 14.79
CA VAL A 139 -6.12 -2.78 14.68
C VAL A 139 -6.27 -4.03 13.83
N LEU A 140 -5.63 -4.07 12.66
CA LEU A 140 -5.62 -5.27 11.81
C LEU A 140 -5.05 -6.48 12.56
N ALA A 141 -4.00 -6.29 13.36
CA ALA A 141 -3.36 -7.36 14.12
C ALA A 141 -4.28 -8.02 15.16
N ARG A 142 -5.36 -7.34 15.57
CA ARG A 142 -6.37 -7.81 16.55
C ARG A 142 -7.61 -8.40 15.89
N TYR A 143 -7.80 -8.25 14.58
CA TYR A 143 -8.96 -8.78 13.86
C TYR A 143 -9.06 -10.33 13.98
N PRO A 144 -10.26 -10.93 14.13
CA PRO A 144 -11.60 -10.30 14.09
C PRO A 144 -12.05 -9.62 15.38
N GLN A 145 -11.28 -9.75 16.45
CA GLN A 145 -11.56 -9.16 17.77
C GLN A 145 -11.16 -7.66 17.83
N GLY A 146 -10.99 -7.01 16.67
CA GLY A 146 -10.52 -5.64 16.53
C GLY A 146 -11.63 -4.61 16.80
N PRO A 147 -11.28 -3.38 17.18
CA PRO A 147 -12.27 -2.33 17.44
C PRO A 147 -13.01 -1.97 16.14
N SER A 148 -14.29 -1.57 16.27
CA SER A 148 -15.19 -1.34 15.13
C SER A 148 -14.66 -0.27 14.16
N PRO A 149 -15.02 -0.28 12.86
CA PRO A 149 -14.59 0.74 11.89
C PRO A 149 -14.82 2.20 12.34
N ALA A 150 -15.84 2.45 13.17
CA ALA A 150 -16.12 3.76 13.76
C ALA A 150 -15.00 4.29 14.68
N SER A 151 -14.17 3.42 15.27
CA SER A 151 -13.04 3.83 16.11
C SER A 151 -11.75 4.10 15.32
N LEU A 152 -11.81 3.95 13.99
CA LEU A 152 -10.69 4.17 13.07
C LEU A 152 -10.83 5.47 12.27
N ALA A 153 -11.99 6.15 12.37
CA ALA A 153 -12.18 7.47 11.78
C ALA A 153 -11.42 8.53 12.62
N PRO A 154 -10.88 9.59 11.99
CA PRO A 154 -10.27 10.73 12.68
C PRO A 154 -11.23 11.43 13.66
#